data_AF-A0A328SBX3-F1
#
_entry.id   AF-A0A328SBX3-F1
#
_cell.length_a   1.000
_cell.length_b   1.000
_cell.length_c   1.000
_cell.angle_alpha   90.00
_cell.angle_beta   90.00
_cell.angle_gamma   90.00
#
_symmetry.space_group_name_H-M   'P 1'
#
loop_
_entity.id
_entity.type
_entity.pdbx_description
1 polymer ?
#
loop_
_entity_poly.entity_id
_entity_poly.type
_entity_poly.pdbx_seq_one_letter_code
_entity_poly.pdbx_strand_id
1 'polypeptide(L)'
;MYDRGYNSTKLILYHLINKSNFIIRLKKDTYKNQRAKMLSDDENMEIKVKNIHKKDLTPEEKIIAKSIGNPQIRVVNIPVTRSNGETYIESLITNLPQEKFIQKILKSYMEQDGKQKLISTD
;
A
#
# COMPACT_ATOMS: atom_id res chain seq x y z
N MET A 1 3.42 -4.84 -8.72
CA MET A 1 2.31 -4.68 -7.75
C MET A 1 2.46 -5.74 -6.68
N TYR A 2 2.11 -5.47 -5.43
CA TYR A 2 2.27 -6.42 -4.33
C TYR A 2 0.94 -6.69 -3.62
N ASP A 3 0.72 -7.96 -3.27
CA ASP A 3 -0.51 -8.42 -2.62
C ASP A 3 -0.33 -8.57 -1.10
N ARG A 4 -1.44 -8.80 -0.42
CA ARG A 4 -1.56 -8.91 1.05
C ARG A 4 -0.62 -10.01 1.57
N GLY A 5 0.39 -9.64 2.37
CA GLY A 5 1.28 -10.62 2.98
C GLY A 5 2.65 -10.07 3.36
N TYR A 6 3.12 -9.07 2.63
CA TYR A 6 4.42 -8.44 2.89
C TYR A 6 4.33 -7.47 4.08
N ASN A 7 5.41 -7.41 4.87
CA ASN A 7 5.62 -6.35 5.86
C ASN A 7 5.64 -5.00 5.13
N SER A 8 4.47 -4.39 5.02
CA SER A 8 4.21 -3.22 4.16
C SER A 8 5.24 -2.12 4.40
N THR A 9 5.64 -1.87 5.65
CA THR A 9 6.57 -0.80 5.99
C THR A 9 7.98 -1.03 5.42
N LYS A 10 8.53 -2.25 5.45
CA LYS A 10 9.88 -2.52 4.90
C LYS A 10 9.87 -2.38 3.38
N LEU A 11 8.84 -2.90 2.72
CA LEU A 11 8.70 -2.81 1.28
C LEU A 11 8.50 -1.36 0.82
N ILE A 12 7.69 -0.60 1.54
CA ILE A 12 7.53 0.84 1.34
C ILE A 12 8.88 1.54 1.45
N LEU A 13 9.65 1.30 2.52
CA LEU A 13 10.97 1.92 2.67
C LEU A 13 11.91 1.54 1.53
N TYR A 14 11.94 0.27 1.13
CA TYR A 14 12.73 -0.17 -0.02
C TYR A 14 12.40 0.65 -1.27
N HIS A 15 11.11 0.86 -1.56
CA HIS A 15 10.72 1.65 -2.72
C HIS A 15 11.06 3.14 -2.58
N LEU A 16 10.90 3.71 -1.39
CA LEU A 16 11.28 5.11 -1.13
C LEU A 16 12.80 5.31 -1.27
N ILE A 17 13.60 4.40 -0.70
CA ILE A 17 15.07 4.40 -0.80
C ILE A 17 15.50 4.32 -2.27
N ASN A 18 14.92 3.38 -3.03
CA ASN A 18 15.27 3.15 -4.42
C ASN A 18 14.54 4.07 -5.40
N LYS A 19 13.78 5.07 -4.92
CA LYS A 19 12.98 6.00 -5.73
C LYS A 19 12.13 5.29 -6.80
N SER A 20 11.55 4.15 -6.44
CA SER A 20 10.75 3.32 -7.34
C SER A 20 9.26 3.41 -7.02
N ASN A 21 8.43 3.24 -8.06
CA ASN A 21 6.98 3.31 -7.93
C ASN A 21 6.42 1.99 -7.40
N PHE A 22 5.39 2.06 -6.57
CA PHE A 22 4.73 0.87 -6.01
C PHE A 22 3.22 1.02 -5.85
N ILE A 23 2.55 -0.13 -5.86
CA ILE A 23 1.18 -0.32 -5.41
C ILE A 23 1.19 -1.57 -4.53
N ILE A 24 0.78 -1.41 -3.27
CA ILE A 24 0.72 -2.50 -2.29
C ILE A 24 -0.71 -2.59 -1.75
N ARG A 25 -1.32 -3.77 -1.82
CA ARG A 25 -2.64 -4.02 -1.22
C ARG A 25 -2.49 -4.29 0.27
N LEU A 26 -3.20 -3.52 1.08
CA LEU A 26 -3.15 -3.60 2.53
C LEU A 26 -4.08 -4.71 3.07
N LYS A 27 -3.69 -5.33 4.19
CA LYS A 27 -4.63 -6.15 4.98
C LYS A 27 -5.64 -5.24 5.69
N LYS A 28 -6.78 -5.79 6.09
CA LYS A 28 -7.84 -5.07 6.82
C LYS A 28 -7.35 -4.42 8.12
N ASP A 29 -6.32 -4.98 8.76
CA ASP A 29 -5.82 -4.46 10.03
C ASP A 29 -4.57 -3.57 9.90
N THR A 30 -3.94 -3.54 8.72
CA THR A 30 -2.74 -2.71 8.49
C THR A 30 -3.09 -1.23 8.57
N TYR A 31 -2.41 -0.48 9.43
CA TYR A 31 -2.66 0.95 9.69
C TYR A 31 -4.14 1.29 10.00
N LYS A 32 -4.90 0.36 10.58
CA LYS A 32 -6.34 0.52 10.84
C LYS A 32 -6.68 1.84 11.55
N ASN A 33 -5.89 2.20 12.58
CA ASN A 33 -6.12 3.42 13.36
C ASN A 33 -5.82 4.70 12.58
N GLN A 34 -4.85 4.67 11.67
CA GLN A 34 -4.56 5.81 10.80
C GLN A 34 -5.62 5.92 9.68
N ARG A 35 -5.98 4.78 9.07
CA ARG A 35 -7.02 4.73 8.04
C ARG A 35 -8.39 5.15 8.55
N ALA A 36 -8.73 4.85 9.80
CA ALA A 36 -9.98 5.29 10.41
C ALA A 36 -10.07 6.81 10.60
N LYS A 37 -8.95 7.53 10.47
CA LYS A 37 -8.88 8.99 10.55
C LYS A 37 -8.87 9.66 9.18
N MET A 38 -8.92 8.89 8.09
CA MET A 38 -8.96 9.44 6.74
C MET A 38 -10.25 10.24 6.55
N LEU A 39 -10.14 11.39 5.89
CA LEU A 39 -11.26 12.27 5.55
C LEU A 39 -11.80 12.00 4.15
N SER A 40 -11.01 11.32 3.31
CA SER A 40 -11.41 10.92 1.96
C SER A 40 -10.92 9.51 1.62
N ASP A 41 -11.46 8.92 0.56
CA ASP A 41 -11.02 7.61 0.06
C ASP A 41 -9.67 7.64 -0.66
N ASP A 42 -9.07 8.81 -0.88
CA ASP A 42 -7.82 8.97 -1.60
C ASP A 42 -7.03 10.15 -1.01
N GLU A 43 -6.13 9.85 -0.08
CA GLU A 43 -5.38 10.86 0.65
C GLU A 43 -3.96 10.43 1.03
N ASN A 44 -3.11 11.42 1.28
CA ASN A 44 -1.80 11.20 1.87
C ASN A 44 -1.92 11.02 3.38
N MET A 45 -1.35 9.93 3.88
CA MET A 45 -1.37 9.56 5.28
C MET A 45 0.06 9.39 5.80
N GLU A 46 0.32 9.88 7.01
CA GLU A 46 1.59 9.67 7.69
C GLU A 46 1.74 8.19 8.10
N ILE A 47 2.79 7.53 7.61
CA ILE A 47 3.11 6.17 8.05
C ILE A 47 4.16 6.22 9.15
N LYS A 48 3.80 5.67 10.31
CA LYS A 48 4.76 5.48 11.40
C LYS A 48 5.67 4.30 11.09
N VAL A 49 6.95 4.58 10.88
CA VAL A 49 8.01 3.57 10.64
C VAL A 49 8.43 2.85 11.94
N LYS A 50 7.83 3.22 13.09
CA LYS A 50 8.17 2.75 14.45
C LYS A 50 8.22 1.22 14.65
N ASN A 51 7.57 0.44 13.79
CA ASN A 51 7.43 -1.02 13.97
C ASN A 51 8.30 -1.88 13.06
N ILE A 52 9.22 -1.30 12.28
CA ILE A 52 10.23 -2.15 11.63
C ILE A 52 11.16 -2.66 12.71
N HIS A 53 11.20 -3.98 12.87
CA HIS A 53 12.18 -4.59 13.76
C HIS A 53 13.57 -4.18 13.27
N LYS A 54 14.31 -3.42 14.08
CA LYS A 54 15.64 -2.90 13.74
C LYS A 54 16.63 -3.99 13.31
N LYS A 55 16.35 -5.27 13.61
CA LYS A 55 17.11 -6.44 13.15
C LYS A 55 16.93 -6.75 11.65
N ASP A 56 15.86 -6.28 11.02
CA ASP A 56 15.52 -6.60 9.63
C ASP A 56 16.09 -5.59 8.62
N LEU A 57 16.85 -4.59 9.10
CA LEU A 57 17.47 -3.54 8.30
C LEU A 57 18.99 -3.56 8.46
N THR A 58 19.68 -3.42 7.34
CA THR A 58 21.12 -3.11 7.28
C THR A 58 21.43 -1.76 7.97
N PRO A 59 22.69 -1.50 8.36
CA PRO A 59 23.08 -0.20 8.91
C PRO A 59 22.73 0.98 7.99
N GLU A 60 22.90 0.83 6.68
CA GLU A 60 22.59 1.84 5.66
C GLU A 60 21.08 2.11 5.58
N GLU A 61 20.25 1.05 5.51
CA GLU A 61 18.79 1.18 5.52
C GLU A 61 18.28 1.87 6.78
N LYS A 62 18.94 1.69 7.94
CA LYS A 62 18.60 2.40 9.18
C LYS A 62 18.86 3.90 9.08
N ILE A 63 19.98 4.31 8.48
CA ILE A 63 20.32 5.72 8.28
C ILE A 63 19.29 6.36 7.36
N ILE A 64 18.96 5.70 6.25
CA ILE A 64 17.99 6.24 5.30
C ILE A 64 16.59 6.26 5.90
N ALA A 65 16.16 5.20 6.60
CA ALA A 65 14.88 5.17 7.30
C ALA A 65 14.77 6.31 8.34
N LYS A 66 15.85 6.60 9.07
CA LYS A 66 15.91 7.72 10.01
C LYS A 66 15.80 9.07 9.29
N SER A 67 16.42 9.22 8.13
CA SER A 67 16.32 10.44 7.32
C SER A 67 14.93 10.66 6.71
N ILE A 68 14.24 9.58 6.33
CA ILE A 68 12.87 9.62 5.80
C ILE A 68 11.86 9.97 6.91
N GLY A 69 12.16 9.59 8.15
CA GLY A 69 11.28 9.84 9.29
C GLY A 69 9.95 9.10 9.15
N ASN A 70 8.84 9.82 9.22
CA ASN A 70 7.52 9.28 8.93
C ASN A 70 7.06 9.80 7.56
N PRO A 71 7.14 8.97 6.49
CA PRO A 71 6.77 9.41 5.17
C PRO A 71 5.26 9.64 5.06
N GLN A 72 4.89 10.67 4.31
CA GLN A 72 3.53 10.87 3.82
C GLN A 72 3.35 9.99 2.58
N ILE A 73 2.42 9.03 2.65
CA ILE A 73 2.17 8.11 1.54
C ILE A 73 0.69 8.05 1.24
N ARG A 74 0.38 8.02 -0.04
CA ARG A 74 -0.98 7.97 -0.54
C ARG A 74 -1.64 6.63 -0.23
N VAL A 75 -2.79 6.68 0.43
CA VAL A 75 -3.68 5.55 0.68
C VAL A 75 -4.95 5.75 -0.11
N VAL A 76 -5.37 4.71 -0.83
CA VAL A 76 -6.57 4.73 -1.66
C VAL A 76 -7.49 3.58 -1.25
N ASN A 77 -8.67 3.89 -0.73
CA ASN A 77 -9.74 2.94 -0.48
C ASN A 77 -10.52 2.72 -1.77
N ILE A 78 -10.82 1.47 -2.10
CA ILE A 78 -11.49 1.05 -3.34
C ILE A 78 -12.66 0.13 -2.96
N PRO A 79 -13.90 0.50 -3.31
CA PRO A 79 -15.04 -0.41 -3.15
C PRO A 79 -14.98 -1.53 -4.20
N VAL A 80 -15.04 -2.75 -3.71
CA VAL A 80 -15.01 -3.98 -4.51
C VAL A 80 -16.24 -4.81 -4.19
N THR A 81 -16.95 -5.21 -5.24
CA THR A 81 -18.13 -6.08 -5.13
C THR A 81 -17.71 -7.52 -5.39
N ARG A 82 -18.05 -8.40 -4.46
CA ARG A 82 -17.85 -9.85 -4.58
C ARG A 82 -18.87 -10.45 -5.54
N SER A 83 -18.61 -11.68 -5.98
CA SER A 83 -19.55 -12.45 -6.81
C SER A 83 -20.92 -12.68 -6.14
N ASN A 84 -20.97 -12.71 -4.80
CA ASN A 84 -22.21 -12.80 -4.02
C ASN A 84 -22.96 -11.46 -3.86
N GLY A 85 -22.49 -10.38 -4.49
CA GLY A 85 -23.08 -9.04 -4.40
C GLY A 85 -22.63 -8.21 -3.19
N GLU A 86 -21.89 -8.78 -2.24
CA GLU A 86 -21.38 -8.06 -1.07
C GLU A 86 -20.27 -7.07 -1.48
N THR A 87 -20.38 -5.81 -1.05
CA THR A 87 -19.35 -4.80 -1.27
C THR A 87 -18.46 -4.65 -0.06
N TYR A 88 -17.14 -4.62 -0.28
CA TYR A 88 -16.15 -4.42 0.76
C TYR A 88 -15.05 -3.46 0.29
N ILE A 89 -14.32 -2.88 1.23
CA ILE A 89 -13.24 -1.94 0.94
C ILE A 89 -11.89 -2.66 0.86
N GLU A 90 -11.21 -2.46 -0.25
CA GLU A 90 -9.78 -2.70 -0.40
C GLU A 90 -9.04 -1.40 -0.15
N SER A 91 -7.94 -1.42 0.60
CA SER A 91 -7.04 -0.25 0.61
C SER A 91 -5.74 -0.58 -0.09
N LEU A 92 -5.32 0.33 -0.94
CA LEU A 92 -4.02 0.34 -1.57
C LEU A 92 -3.15 1.41 -0.93
N ILE A 93 -1.85 1.18 -0.94
CA ILE A 93 -0.86 2.18 -0.59
C ILE A 93 0.13 2.33 -1.73
N THR A 94 0.44 3.57 -2.09
CA THR A 94 1.17 3.90 -3.32
C THR A 94 1.89 5.24 -3.21
N ASN A 95 2.94 5.42 -4.02
CA ASN A 95 3.57 6.71 -4.27
C ASN A 95 3.24 7.27 -5.67
N LEU A 96 2.25 6.68 -6.36
CA LEU A 96 1.85 7.13 -7.68
C LEU A 96 1.07 8.45 -7.63
N PRO A 97 1.31 9.36 -8.60
CA PRO A 97 0.66 10.67 -8.64
C PRO A 97 -0.86 10.56 -8.81
N GLN A 98 -1.60 11.34 -8.02
CA GLN A 98 -3.06 11.30 -7.98
C GLN A 98 -3.68 11.73 -9.30
N GLU A 99 -3.08 12.71 -9.99
CA GLU A 99 -3.57 13.25 -11.25
C GLU A 99 -3.50 12.24 -12.41
N LYS A 100 -2.60 11.25 -12.35
CA LYS A 100 -2.47 10.19 -13.38
C LYS A 100 -3.08 8.87 -12.96
N PHE A 101 -3.08 8.56 -11.67
CA PHE A 101 -3.52 7.28 -11.13
C PHE A 101 -4.69 7.47 -10.19
N ILE A 102 -5.83 7.92 -10.74
CA ILE A 102 -7.08 8.05 -9.99
C ILE A 102 -7.59 6.69 -9.51
N GLN A 103 -8.48 6.69 -8.50
CA GLN A 103 -9.07 5.50 -7.89
C GLN A 103 -9.58 4.46 -8.92
N LYS A 104 -10.23 4.91 -10.00
CA LYS A 104 -10.75 4.03 -11.08
C LYS A 104 -9.63 3.26 -11.81
N ILE A 105 -8.51 3.93 -12.07
CA ILE A 105 -7.34 3.32 -12.73
C ILE A 105 -6.69 2.30 -11.80
N LEU A 106 -6.51 2.66 -10.53
CA LEU A 106 -5.96 1.77 -9.51
C LEU A 106 -6.82 0.51 -9.29
N LYS A 107 -8.15 0.66 -9.32
CA LYS A 107 -9.08 -0.47 -9.29
C LYS A 107 -8.85 -1.43 -10.46
N SER A 108 -8.66 -0.88 -11.66
CA SER A 108 -8.41 -1.69 -12.86
C SER A 108 -7.11 -2.51 -12.75
N TYR A 109 -6.04 -1.91 -12.24
CA TYR A 109 -4.78 -2.64 -11.97
C TYR A 109 -4.97 -3.77 -10.96
N MET A 110 -5.72 -3.51 -9.88
CA MET A 110 -6.02 -4.50 -8.85
C MET A 110 -6.81 -5.70 -9.40
N GLU A 111 -7.82 -5.44 -10.23
CA GLU A 111 -8.63 -6.48 -10.85
C GLU A 111 -7.86 -7.30 -11.89
N GLN A 112 -6.93 -6.69 -12.64
CA GLN A 112 -6.09 -7.39 -13.60
C GLN A 112 -5.09 -8.35 -12.93
N ASP A 113 -4.43 -7.91 -11.85
CA ASP A 113 -3.50 -8.78 -11.08
C ASP A 113 -4.25 -9.95 -10.45
N GLY A 114 -5.45 -9.71 -9.92
CA GLY A 114 -6.31 -10.76 -9.39
C GLY A 114 -6.69 -11.81 -10.44
N LYS A 115 -6.94 -11.38 -11.68
CA LYS A 115 -7.21 -12.29 -12.81
C LYS A 115 -5.98 -13.08 -13.23
N GLN A 116 -4.80 -12.48 -13.31
CA GLN A 116 -3.57 -13.21 -13.66
C GLN A 116 -3.24 -14.31 -12.65
N LYS A 117 -3.45 -14.07 -11.35
CA LYS A 117 -3.25 -15.10 -10.31
C LYS A 117 -4.21 -16.27 -10.36
N LEU A 118 -5.46 -16.05 -10.80
CA LEU A 118 -6.44 -17.12 -10.95
C LEU A 118 -6.07 -18.06 -12.12
N ILE A 119 -5.47 -17.51 -13.18
CA ILE A 119 -5.09 -18.26 -14.39
C ILE A 119 -3.78 -19.05 -14.19
N SER A 120 -2.94 -18.67 -13.23
CA SER A 120 -1.66 -19.35 -12.95
C SER A 120 -1.76 -20.49 -11.92
N THR A 121 -2.96 -21.00 -11.65
CA THR A 121 -3.20 -22.04 -10.62
C THR A 121 -3.59 -23.40 -11.19
N ASP A 122 -3.46 -23.59 -12.51
CA ASP A 122 -3.71 -24.85 -13.20
C ASP A 122 -2.40 -25.58 -13.56
#